data_AF-A0A954G5K8-F1
#
_entry.id   AF-A0A954G5K8-F1
#
_cell.length_a   1.000
_cell.length_b   1.000
_cell.length_c   1.000
_cell.angle_alpha   90.00
_cell.angle_beta   90.00
_cell.angle_gamma   90.00
#
_symmetry.space_group_name_H-M   'P 1'
#
loop_
_entity.id
_entity.type
_entity.pdbx_description
1 polymer ?
#
loop_
_entity_poly.entity_id
_entity_poly.type
_entity_poly.pdbx_seq_one_letter_code
_entity_poly.pdbx_strand_id
1 'polypeptide(L)'
;KQRLAKQKELGLLPADTTLSPRDSEVPAWETLSEKKQDEMDLKMAIYAAMVDRVDQNIGKLVSSLKASGQYDNTLILFLSDNGGCAEGGVLGR
;
A
#
# COMPACT_ATOMS: atom_id res chain seq x y z
N LYS A 1 12.57 -5.44 -3.97
CA LYS A 1 13.65 -5.26 -4.99
C LYS A 1 13.15 -4.49 -6.22
N GLN A 2 12.04 -4.89 -6.86
CA GLN A 2 11.45 -4.18 -8.01
C GLN A 2 11.12 -2.70 -7.72
N ARG A 3 10.51 -2.40 -6.56
CA ARG A 3 10.18 -1.02 -6.16
C ARG A 3 11.41 -0.09 -6.15
N LEU A 4 12.49 -0.50 -5.47
CA LEU A 4 13.73 0.28 -5.43
C LEU A 4 14.33 0.47 -6.83
N ALA A 5 14.32 -0.58 -7.67
CA ALA A 5 14.81 -0.48 -9.04
C ALA A 5 14.02 0.56 -9.84
N LYS A 6 12.68 0.54 -9.75
CA LYS A 6 11.84 1.53 -10.42
C LYS A 6 12.03 2.95 -9.88
N GLN A 7 12.20 3.11 -8.57
CA GLN A 7 12.46 4.41 -7.97
C GLN A 7 13.79 5.02 -8.44
N LYS A 8 14.82 4.20 -8.63
CA LYS A 8 16.09 4.62 -9.24
C LYS A 8 15.95 4.98 -10.72
N GLU A 9 15.22 4.17 -11.49
CA GLU A 9 14.93 4.44 -12.90
C GLU A 9 14.19 5.77 -13.10
N LEU A 10 13.26 6.09 -12.19
CA LEU A 10 12.50 7.35 -12.18
C LEU A 10 13.30 8.54 -11.64
N GLY A 11 14.55 8.35 -11.19
CA GLY A 11 15.37 9.41 -10.60
C GLY A 11 14.89 9.90 -9.23
N LEU A 12 14.00 9.15 -8.56
CA LEU A 12 13.50 9.50 -7.22
C LEU A 12 14.55 9.22 -6.13
N LEU A 13 15.49 8.32 -6.38
CA LEU A 13 16.53 7.91 -5.44
C LEU A 13 17.90 7.85 -6.14
N PRO A 14 19.01 8.18 -5.44
CA PRO A 14 20.37 7.98 -5.93
C PRO A 14 20.64 6.54 -6.39
N ALA A 15 21.47 6.39 -7.44
CA ALA A 15 21.76 5.10 -8.07
C ALA A 15 22.43 4.09 -7.11
N ASP A 16 23.17 4.58 -6.12
CA ASP A 16 23.86 3.81 -5.08
C ASP A 16 22.98 3.47 -3.87
N THR A 17 21.73 3.96 -3.81
CA THR A 17 20.81 3.69 -2.69
C THR A 17 20.61 2.19 -2.47
N THR A 18 20.88 1.70 -1.27
CA THR A 18 20.64 0.30 -0.88
C THR A 18 19.38 0.18 -0.03
N LEU A 19 18.75 -0.99 -0.03
CA LEU A 19 17.66 -1.27 0.92
C LEU A 19 18.22 -1.32 2.34
N SER A 20 17.48 -0.77 3.30
CA SER A 20 17.73 -1.02 4.71
C SER A 20 17.62 -2.52 5.01
N PRO A 21 18.28 -3.01 6.07
CA PRO A 21 18.01 -4.36 6.56
C PRO A 21 16.53 -4.53 6.91
N ARG A 22 16.07 -5.78 6.91
CA ARG A 22 14.74 -6.13 7.44
C ARG A 22 14.72 -5.83 8.94
N ASP A 23 13.61 -5.31 9.41
CA ASP A 23 13.35 -5.19 10.85
C ASP A 23 13.41 -6.58 11.52
N SER A 24 14.27 -6.70 12.53
CA SER A 24 14.49 -7.95 13.26
C SER A 24 13.28 -8.39 14.07
N GLU A 25 12.38 -7.47 14.42
CA GLU A 25 11.16 -7.80 15.17
C GLU A 25 10.11 -8.47 14.27
N VAL A 26 10.20 -8.32 12.94
CA VAL A 26 9.22 -8.85 11.98
C VAL A 26 9.66 -10.21 11.42
N PRO A 27 9.02 -11.33 11.80
CA PRO A 27 9.42 -12.67 11.34
C PRO A 27 9.26 -12.81 9.83
N ALA A 28 10.20 -13.49 9.18
CA ALA A 28 10.11 -13.75 7.74
C ALA A 28 8.91 -14.65 7.42
N TRP A 29 8.27 -14.43 6.28
CA TRP A 29 7.08 -15.20 5.87
C TRP A 29 7.28 -16.72 5.96
N GLU A 30 8.40 -17.19 5.42
CA GLU A 30 8.79 -18.62 5.41
C GLU A 30 9.04 -19.22 6.80
N THR A 31 9.18 -18.38 7.83
CA THR A 31 9.40 -18.83 9.22
C THR A 31 8.11 -18.95 10.02
N LEU A 32 6.98 -18.49 9.46
CA LEU A 32 5.67 -18.63 10.09
C LEU A 32 5.13 -20.05 9.92
N SER A 33 4.30 -20.49 10.87
CA SER A 33 3.52 -21.73 10.69
C SER A 33 2.48 -21.53 9.58
N GLU A 34 2.09 -22.61 8.90
CA GLU A 34 1.06 -22.58 7.85
C GLU A 34 -0.24 -21.92 8.33
N LYS A 35 -0.68 -22.24 9.55
CA LYS A 35 -1.86 -21.62 10.17
C LYS A 35 -1.71 -20.10 10.28
N LYS A 36 -0.52 -19.60 10.65
CA LYS A 36 -0.30 -18.16 10.79
C LYS A 36 -0.16 -17.49 9.41
N GLN A 37 0.43 -18.17 8.43
CA GLN A 37 0.44 -17.71 7.04
C GLN A 37 -0.99 -17.54 6.52
N ASP A 38 -1.86 -18.54 6.67
CA ASP A 38 -3.27 -18.48 6.26
C ASP A 38 -4.03 -17.31 6.92
N GLU A 39 -3.83 -17.10 8.23
CA GLU A 39 -4.41 -15.96 8.94
C GLU A 39 -3.91 -14.60 8.40
N MET A 40 -2.61 -14.47 8.14
CA MET A 40 -2.02 -13.24 7.62
C MET A 40 -2.42 -12.98 6.16
N ASP A 41 -2.56 -14.03 5.36
CA ASP A 41 -3.05 -13.95 3.98
C ASP A 41 -4.47 -13.42 3.95
N LEU A 42 -5.38 -13.99 4.75
CA LEU A 42 -6.76 -13.51 4.86
C LEU A 42 -6.81 -12.04 5.33
N LYS A 43 -6.01 -11.66 6.34
CA LYS A 43 -5.94 -10.25 6.79
C LYS A 43 -5.51 -9.32 5.67
N MET A 44 -4.50 -9.70 4.89
CA MET A 44 -4.02 -8.91 3.77
C MET A 44 -5.05 -8.85 2.63
N ALA A 45 -5.76 -9.96 2.35
CA ALA A 45 -6.83 -10.01 1.36
C ALA A 45 -7.99 -9.07 1.73
N ILE A 46 -8.38 -9.02 3.00
CA ILE A 46 -9.41 -8.08 3.49
C ILE A 46 -8.91 -6.64 3.34
N TYR A 47 -7.67 -6.34 3.74
CA TYR A 47 -7.09 -5.01 3.58
C TYR A 47 -7.07 -4.59 2.10
N ALA A 48 -6.65 -5.48 1.20
CA ALA A 48 -6.67 -5.23 -0.24
C ALA A 48 -8.09 -4.98 -0.76
N ALA A 49 -9.09 -5.72 -0.29
CA ALA A 49 -10.49 -5.50 -0.63
C ALA A 49 -10.99 -4.12 -0.16
N MET A 50 -10.55 -3.65 1.02
CA MET A 50 -10.87 -2.30 1.49
C MET A 50 -10.27 -1.23 0.57
N VAL A 51 -9.00 -1.38 0.18
CA VAL A 51 -8.32 -0.47 -0.77
C VAL A 51 -9.02 -0.48 -2.13
N ASP A 52 -9.37 -1.66 -2.65
CA ASP A 52 -10.12 -1.81 -3.91
C ASP A 52 -11.47 -1.07 -3.85
N ARG A 53 -12.19 -1.12 -2.72
CA ARG A 53 -13.42 -0.34 -2.55
C ARG A 53 -13.18 1.15 -2.52
N VAL A 54 -12.08 1.62 -1.93
CA VAL A 54 -11.71 3.05 -1.97
C VAL A 54 -11.45 3.47 -3.42
N ASP A 55 -10.63 2.72 -4.14
CA ASP A 55 -10.27 3.00 -5.53
C ASP A 55 -11.49 3.07 -6.46
N GLN A 56 -12.39 2.09 -6.38
CA GLN A 56 -13.63 2.08 -7.17
C GLN A 56 -14.50 3.31 -6.92
N ASN A 57 -14.58 3.79 -5.67
CA ASN A 57 -15.39 4.96 -5.36
C ASN A 57 -14.70 6.28 -5.75
N ILE A 58 -13.37 6.34 -5.69
CA ILE A 58 -12.60 7.44 -6.31
C ILE A 58 -12.87 7.46 -7.82
N GLY A 59 -12.88 6.30 -8.48
CA GLY A 59 -13.21 6.17 -9.90
C GLY A 59 -14.60 6.73 -10.24
N LYS A 60 -15.60 6.52 -9.38
CA LYS A 60 -16.94 7.12 -9.54
C LYS A 60 -16.90 8.65 -9.42
N LEU A 61 -16.21 9.19 -8.41
CA LEU A 61 -16.07 10.64 -8.22
C LEU A 61 -15.39 11.29 -9.43
N VAL A 62 -14.28 10.70 -9.90
CA VAL A 62 -13.56 11.16 -11.10
C VAL A 62 -14.45 11.09 -12.34
N SER A 63 -15.22 10.01 -12.50
CA SER A 63 -16.16 9.87 -13.62
C SER A 63 -17.23 10.96 -13.60
N SER A 64 -17.76 11.30 -12.43
CA SER A 64 -18.72 12.39 -12.27
C SER A 64 -18.11 13.76 -12.63
N LEU A 65 -16.87 14.05 -12.20
CA LEU A 65 -16.16 15.27 -12.57
C LEU A 65 -15.94 15.39 -14.08
N LYS A 66 -15.64 14.27 -14.75
CA LYS A 66 -15.49 14.23 -16.21
C LYS A 66 -16.82 14.48 -16.91
N ALA A 67 -17.89 13.83 -16.45
CA ALA A 67 -19.23 14.00 -17.01
C ALA A 67 -19.76 15.43 -16.86
N SER A 68 -19.39 16.14 -15.79
CA SER A 68 -19.76 17.55 -15.59
C SER A 68 -18.84 18.56 -16.29
N GLY A 69 -17.76 18.10 -16.95
CA GLY A 69 -16.77 18.96 -17.59
C GLY A 69 -15.86 19.71 -16.62
N GLN A 70 -15.82 19.33 -15.34
CA GLN A 70 -15.05 20.03 -14.30
C GLN A 70 -13.69 19.38 -14.01
N TYR A 71 -13.44 18.18 -14.54
CA TYR A 71 -12.25 17.40 -14.23
C TYR A 71 -10.93 18.15 -14.45
N ASP A 72 -10.75 18.79 -15.62
CA ASP A 72 -9.46 19.39 -15.99
C ASP A 72 -9.10 20.64 -15.15
N ASN A 73 -10.07 21.28 -14.53
CA ASN A 73 -9.88 22.43 -13.63
C ASN A 73 -10.10 22.04 -12.15
N THR A 74 -9.94 20.76 -11.81
CA THR A 74 -10.04 20.27 -10.44
C THR A 74 -8.68 19.81 -9.94
N LEU A 75 -8.20 20.40 -8.84
CA LEU A 75 -7.04 19.88 -8.11
C LEU A 75 -7.47 18.65 -7.29
N ILE A 76 -6.85 17.50 -7.56
CA ILE A 76 -7.08 16.27 -6.81
C ILE A 76 -5.86 15.98 -5.94
N LEU A 77 -6.07 15.91 -4.62
CA LEU A 77 -5.07 15.48 -3.65
C LEU A 77 -5.51 14.15 -3.05
N PHE A 78 -4.68 13.13 -3.17
CA PHE A 78 -4.91 11.80 -2.58
C PHE A 78 -3.81 11.52 -1.55
N LEU A 79 -4.21 11.35 -0.31
CA LEU A 79 -3.32 11.27 0.85
C LEU A 79 -3.83 10.19 1.82
N SER A 80 -2.92 9.63 2.61
CA SER A 80 -3.23 8.88 3.83
C SER A 80 -3.06 9.81 5.03
N ASP A 81 -3.85 9.63 6.08
CA ASP A 81 -3.75 10.40 7.31
C ASP A 81 -2.54 9.97 8.17
N ASN A 82 -2.22 8.67 8.14
CA ASN A 82 -1.07 8.06 8.79
C ASN A 82 -0.67 6.71 8.12
N GLY A 83 0.21 5.95 8.76
CA GLY A 83 0.67 4.63 8.31
C GLY A 83 -0.23 3.48 8.79
N GLY A 84 0.23 2.24 8.65
CA GLY A 84 -0.52 1.07 9.15
C GLY A 84 -0.69 1.07 10.68
N CYS A 85 -1.79 0.49 11.16
CA CYS A 85 -2.06 0.36 12.59
C CYS A 85 -1.04 -0.58 13.26
N ALA A 86 -0.38 -0.10 14.33
CA ALA A 86 0.58 -0.87 15.11
C ALA A 86 -0.06 -1.60 16.32
N GLU A 87 -1.36 -1.42 16.54
CA GLU A 87 -2.05 -2.07 17.67
C GLU A 87 -2.11 -3.59 17.48
N GLY A 88 -1.85 -4.32 18.56
CA GLY A 88 -1.85 -5.78 18.54
C GLY A 88 -0.49 -6.42 18.24
N GLY A 89 0.57 -5.63 18.07
CA GLY A 89 1.93 -6.12 17.90
C GLY A 89 2.25 -6.53 16.45
N VAL A 90 3.43 -7.11 16.26
CA VAL A 90 4.06 -7.34 14.94
C VAL A 90 3.16 -8.04 13.91
N LEU A 91 2.30 -8.97 14.33
CA LEU A 91 1.40 -9.73 13.44
C LEU A 91 -0.08 -9.45 13.71
N GLY A 92 -0.37 -8.38 14.47
CA GLY A 92 -1.70 -8.08 14.99
C GLY A 92 -2.21 -9.13 15.99
N ARG A 93 -3.36 -8.84 16.60
CA ARG A 93 -4.12 -9.81 17.38
C ARG A 93 -4.91 -10.76 16.49
#